data_AF-A0AAW0YFY7-F1
#
_entry.id   AF-A0AAW0YFY7-F1
#
_cell.length_a   1.000
_cell.length_b   1.000
_cell.length_c   1.000
_cell.angle_alpha   90.00
_cell.angle_beta   90.00
_cell.angle_gamma   90.00
#
_symmetry.space_group_name_H-M   'P 1'
#
loop_
_entity.id
_entity.type
_entity.pdbx_description
1 polymer ?
#
loop_
_entity_poly.entity_id
_entity_poly.type
_entity_poly.pdbx_seq_one_letter_code
_entity_poly.pdbx_strand_id
1 'polypeptide(L)'
;MGQVFVRRSTAALLVLVAALSIVCVALLVLLLAPDWRETGGHTSSPVGSTAVLTGFPGGVVTSSPPKNTPKPVPVQRATTTQEPVTTPALKTTEPATTTEPATTGAPKEPWEREYRIPRSTLPHHYDLYLHPDLDTGRFTGKVGILIGVMSPMDYILVHIKKMNITNTELQDMETGNVVPLKDYFEYEPNQFWVVNPMSTLIPGNYTLKLDFEGSLEGSLVGFYRSVYTTKAGEKR
;
A
#
# COMPACT_ATOMS: atom_id res chain seq x y z
N MET A 1 -68.47 5.35 -8.09
CA MET A 1 -67.81 5.22 -9.41
C MET A 1 -66.38 5.73 -9.27
N GLY A 2 -65.37 4.87 -9.39
CA GLY A 2 -63.97 5.32 -9.27
C GLY A 2 -62.97 4.20 -9.00
N GLN A 3 -62.89 3.20 -9.88
CA GLN A 3 -61.85 2.15 -9.83
C GLN A 3 -61.63 1.55 -11.24
N VAL A 4 -61.12 2.31 -12.22
CA VAL A 4 -60.56 1.75 -13.47
C VAL A 4 -59.56 2.73 -14.13
N PHE A 5 -58.40 3.01 -13.51
CA PHE A 5 -57.32 3.74 -14.23
C PHE A 5 -55.89 3.44 -13.77
N VAL A 6 -55.57 2.21 -13.33
CA VAL A 6 -54.18 1.87 -12.94
C VAL A 6 -53.59 0.72 -13.78
N ARG A 7 -54.38 -0.03 -14.53
CA ARG A 7 -53.90 -1.22 -15.27
C ARG A 7 -53.32 -0.96 -16.67
N ARG A 8 -53.45 0.24 -17.24
CA ARG A 8 -52.92 0.53 -18.60
C ARG A 8 -51.48 1.03 -18.62
N SER A 9 -50.97 1.59 -17.53
CA SER A 9 -49.62 2.16 -17.48
C SER A 9 -48.52 1.12 -17.24
N THR A 10 -48.81 0.06 -16.46
CA THR A 10 -47.83 -1.00 -16.17
C THR A 10 -47.51 -1.86 -17.39
N ALA A 11 -48.49 -2.12 -18.26
CA ALA A 11 -48.27 -2.87 -19.50
C ALA A 11 -47.37 -2.11 -20.48
N ALA A 12 -47.54 -0.79 -20.62
CA ALA A 12 -46.69 0.03 -21.48
C ALA A 12 -45.25 0.12 -20.95
N LEU A 13 -45.08 0.21 -19.62
CA LEU A 13 -43.77 0.23 -18.98
C LEU A 13 -43.02 -1.10 -19.19
N LEU A 14 -43.71 -2.24 -19.06
CA LEU A 14 -43.11 -3.56 -19.28
C LEU A 14 -42.67 -3.77 -20.74
N VAL A 15 -43.45 -3.29 -21.71
CA VAL A 15 -43.09 -3.38 -23.14
C VAL A 15 -41.85 -2.52 -23.45
N LEU A 16 -41.73 -1.33 -22.85
CA LEU A 16 -40.56 -0.46 -23.02
C LEU A 16 -39.30 -1.07 -22.40
N VAL A 17 -39.38 -1.62 -21.19
CA VAL A 17 -38.24 -2.28 -20.54
C VAL A 17 -37.79 -3.52 -21.32
N ALA A 18 -38.73 -4.32 -21.84
CA ALA A 18 -38.42 -5.46 -22.68
C ALA A 18 -37.72 -5.03 -23.98
N ALA A 19 -38.22 -4.00 -24.66
CA ALA A 19 -37.60 -3.47 -25.88
C ALA A 19 -36.18 -2.92 -25.63
N LEU A 20 -35.98 -2.19 -24.52
CA LEU A 20 -34.68 -1.63 -24.16
C LEU A 20 -33.66 -2.74 -23.83
N SER A 21 -34.10 -3.82 -23.17
CA SER A 21 -33.24 -4.95 -22.85
C SER A 21 -32.75 -5.70 -24.10
N ILE A 22 -33.62 -5.90 -25.09
CA ILE A 22 -33.28 -6.59 -26.34
C ILE A 22 -32.26 -5.77 -27.14
N VAL A 23 -32.46 -4.45 -27.23
CA VAL A 23 -31.51 -3.55 -27.90
C VAL A 23 -30.17 -3.52 -27.17
N CYS A 24 -30.18 -3.53 -25.83
CA CYS A 24 -28.95 -3.53 -25.04
C CYS A 24 -28.16 -4.83 -25.24
N VAL A 25 -28.81 -5.99 -25.25
CA VAL A 25 -28.15 -7.29 -25.50
C VAL A 25 -27.62 -7.36 -26.93
N ALA A 26 -28.36 -6.86 -27.93
CA ALA A 26 -27.89 -6.83 -29.32
C ALA A 26 -26.64 -5.94 -29.49
N LEU A 27 -26.60 -4.77 -28.83
CA LEU A 27 -25.42 -3.90 -28.81
C LEU A 27 -24.24 -4.54 -28.07
N LEU A 28 -24.49 -5.25 -26.98
CA LEU A 28 -23.45 -5.96 -26.23
C LEU A 28 -22.85 -7.11 -27.05
N VAL A 29 -23.66 -7.83 -27.82
CA VAL A 29 -23.20 -8.88 -28.74
C VAL A 29 -22.40 -8.29 -29.92
N LEU A 30 -22.81 -7.14 -30.44
CA LEU A 30 -22.07 -6.44 -31.51
C LEU A 30 -20.75 -5.81 -31.02
N LEU A 31 -20.67 -5.41 -29.75
CA LEU A 31 -19.47 -4.83 -29.15
C LEU A 31 -18.49 -5.89 -28.61
N LEU A 32 -18.96 -7.11 -28.36
CA LEU A 32 -18.12 -8.21 -27.86
C LEU A 32 -17.78 -9.27 -28.91
N ALA A 33 -18.29 -9.18 -30.14
CA ALA A 33 -17.86 -10.07 -31.22
C ALA A 33 -16.46 -9.67 -31.71
N PRO A 34 -15.41 -10.45 -31.43
CA PRO A 34 -14.09 -10.22 -32.01
C PRO A 34 -14.14 -10.66 -33.46
N ASP A 35 -13.75 -9.77 -34.37
CA ASP A 35 -13.64 -10.02 -35.81
C ASP A 35 -12.58 -11.10 -36.07
N TRP A 36 -13.01 -12.37 -36.16
CA TRP A 36 -12.13 -13.49 -36.52
C TRP A 36 -12.07 -13.62 -38.04
N ARG A 37 -11.32 -12.71 -38.67
CA ARG A 37 -10.76 -12.95 -40.01
C ARG A 37 -9.41 -13.67 -39.88
N GLU A 38 -9.38 -14.91 -40.38
CA GLU A 38 -8.28 -15.55 -41.12
C GLU A 38 -6.83 -15.25 -40.67
N THR A 39 -6.14 -16.24 -40.11
CA THR A 39 -4.79 -16.62 -40.59
C THR A 39 -4.56 -18.12 -40.40
N GLY A 40 -4.19 -18.77 -41.52
CA GLY A 40 -3.87 -20.18 -41.63
C GLY A 40 -2.63 -20.62 -40.88
N GLY A 41 -2.50 -21.93 -40.72
CA GLY A 41 -1.42 -22.58 -40.00
C GLY A 41 -0.08 -22.58 -40.72
N HIS A 42 0.96 -22.91 -39.95
CA HIS A 42 2.05 -23.76 -40.41
C HIS A 42 2.66 -24.53 -39.24
N THR A 43 2.84 -25.81 -39.50
CA THR A 43 3.47 -26.85 -38.69
C THR A 43 4.99 -26.72 -38.67
N SER A 44 5.66 -27.01 -37.56
CA SER A 44 6.79 -27.97 -37.52
C SER A 44 7.31 -28.20 -36.10
N SER A 45 7.62 -29.47 -35.85
CA SER A 45 8.10 -30.10 -34.62
C SER A 45 9.62 -29.91 -34.39
N PRO A 46 10.18 -30.35 -33.23
CA PRO A 46 11.48 -29.92 -32.74
C PRO A 46 12.63 -30.84 -33.19
N VAL A 47 13.83 -30.26 -33.34
CA VAL A 47 15.07 -31.01 -33.52
C VAL A 47 15.67 -31.34 -32.16
N GLY A 48 15.85 -32.63 -31.91
CA GLY A 48 16.62 -33.14 -30.78
C GLY A 48 18.13 -32.99 -31.00
N SER A 49 18.87 -32.94 -29.90
CA SER A 49 20.27 -33.34 -29.89
C SER A 49 20.59 -34.03 -28.58
N THR A 50 20.77 -35.33 -28.72
CA THR A 50 21.41 -36.24 -27.78
C THR A 50 22.90 -35.90 -27.68
N ALA A 51 23.41 -35.78 -26.47
CA ALA A 51 24.83 -36.01 -26.19
C ALA A 51 24.95 -36.75 -24.85
N VAL A 52 25.19 -38.05 -24.96
CA VAL A 52 25.67 -38.93 -23.89
C VAL A 52 27.18 -38.73 -23.81
N LEU A 53 27.71 -38.41 -22.63
CA LEU A 53 29.09 -38.74 -22.26
C LEU A 53 29.17 -39.17 -20.80
N THR A 54 29.91 -40.25 -20.64
CA THR A 54 30.11 -41.18 -19.53
C THR A 54 31.13 -40.72 -18.50
N GLY A 55 30.93 -41.08 -17.21
CA GLY A 55 31.96 -41.35 -16.18
C GLY A 55 32.79 -40.14 -15.72
N PHE A 56 33.29 -39.99 -14.49
CA PHE A 56 33.62 -40.90 -13.39
C PHE A 56 33.92 -40.00 -12.14
N PRO A 57 34.30 -40.52 -10.96
CA PRO A 57 33.64 -40.17 -9.70
C PRO A 57 34.47 -39.28 -8.76
N GLY A 58 33.82 -38.82 -7.68
CA GLY A 58 34.37 -38.78 -6.33
C GLY A 58 35.51 -37.79 -6.04
N GLY A 59 35.17 -36.66 -5.41
CA GLY A 59 36.12 -35.76 -4.77
C GLY A 59 35.46 -35.05 -3.57
N VAL A 60 35.89 -35.42 -2.38
CA VAL A 60 35.41 -34.95 -1.07
C VAL A 60 35.67 -33.45 -0.89
N VAL A 61 34.63 -32.73 -0.49
CA VAL A 61 34.71 -31.33 -0.03
C VAL A 61 35.15 -31.34 1.44
N THR A 62 36.37 -30.87 1.72
CA THR A 62 36.71 -30.28 3.02
C THR A 62 37.63 -29.09 2.79
N SER A 63 37.07 -27.88 2.82
CA SER A 63 37.85 -26.66 3.02
C SER A 63 37.19 -25.83 4.12
N SER A 64 37.92 -25.71 5.22
CA SER A 64 37.63 -24.91 6.40
C SER A 64 37.49 -23.42 6.06
N PRO A 65 36.76 -22.64 6.87
CA PRO A 65 36.43 -21.25 6.56
C PRO A 65 37.62 -20.30 6.78
N PRO A 66 37.83 -19.29 5.90
CA PRO A 66 38.77 -18.22 6.19
C PRO A 66 38.20 -17.25 7.21
N LYS A 67 38.81 -17.24 8.40
CA LYS A 67 38.70 -16.19 9.42
C LYS A 67 39.40 -14.93 8.88
N ASN A 68 38.63 -13.91 8.51
CA ASN A 68 39.19 -12.60 8.16
C ASN A 68 38.63 -11.52 9.08
N THR A 69 39.45 -11.17 10.08
CA THR A 69 39.24 -10.04 11.00
C THR A 69 39.62 -8.74 10.32
N PRO A 70 38.78 -7.68 10.35
CA PRO A 70 39.19 -6.36 9.91
C PRO A 70 40.15 -5.71 10.92
N LYS A 71 41.30 -5.25 10.43
CA LYS A 71 42.29 -4.44 11.17
C LYS A 71 41.80 -2.97 11.22
N PRO A 72 41.92 -2.26 12.36
CA PRO A 72 41.36 -0.91 12.50
C PRO A 72 42.19 0.14 11.75
N VAL A 73 41.48 1.05 11.08
CA VAL A 73 42.01 2.22 10.37
C VAL A 73 42.22 3.37 11.36
N PRO A 74 43.33 4.14 11.32
CA PRO A 74 43.56 5.24 12.26
C PRO A 74 42.75 6.49 11.90
N VAL A 75 42.14 7.10 12.92
CA VAL A 75 41.51 8.43 12.87
C VAL A 75 42.59 9.50 12.99
N GLN A 76 42.67 10.43 12.03
CA GLN A 76 43.47 11.65 12.16
C GLN A 76 42.57 12.88 12.27
N ARG A 77 42.80 13.63 13.35
CA ARG A 77 42.20 14.92 13.71
C ARG A 77 43.11 16.02 13.18
N ALA A 78 42.57 17.01 12.47
CA ALA A 78 43.26 18.24 12.13
C ALA A 78 42.53 19.44 12.73
N THR A 79 43.30 20.30 13.39
CA THR A 79 42.91 21.58 14.02
C THR A 79 43.59 22.69 13.21
N THR A 80 42.86 23.75 12.83
CA THR A 80 43.48 25.01 12.36
C THR A 80 42.72 26.22 12.92
N THR A 81 43.53 27.16 13.42
CA THR A 81 43.27 28.36 14.24
C THR A 81 42.73 29.58 13.45
N GLN A 82 42.00 30.46 14.14
CA GLN A 82 41.44 31.76 13.71
C GLN A 82 42.40 32.96 13.91
N GLU A 83 42.18 34.06 13.17
CA GLU A 83 42.03 35.49 13.59
C GLU A 83 42.36 36.50 12.43
N PRO A 84 41.96 37.81 12.41
CA PRO A 84 40.73 38.50 12.86
C PRO A 84 40.22 39.66 11.91
N VAL A 85 39.10 40.34 12.31
CA VAL A 85 38.54 41.70 11.92
C VAL A 85 38.04 41.92 10.45
N THR A 86 36.90 42.57 10.08
CA THR A 86 36.14 43.72 10.62
C THR A 86 34.71 43.78 10.04
N THR A 87 33.77 44.28 10.84
CA THR A 87 32.37 44.64 10.53
C THR A 87 32.21 45.75 9.47
N PRO A 88 31.13 45.70 8.66
CA PRO A 88 30.32 46.90 8.42
C PRO A 88 28.85 46.68 8.77
N ALA A 89 28.25 47.73 9.35
CA ALA A 89 26.89 47.75 9.88
C ALA A 89 25.79 47.96 8.81
N LEU A 90 24.64 47.35 9.11
CA LEU A 90 23.25 47.58 8.72
C LEU A 90 22.88 47.98 7.27
N LYS A 91 22.08 47.10 6.64
CA LYS A 91 20.82 47.50 5.99
C LYS A 91 19.73 46.44 6.25
N THR A 92 18.70 46.89 6.95
CA THR A 92 17.40 46.24 7.11
C THR A 92 16.74 46.08 5.74
N THR A 93 16.40 44.85 5.36
CA THR A 93 15.38 44.59 4.33
C THR A 93 14.40 43.57 4.91
N GLU A 94 13.20 44.08 5.12
CA GLU A 94 11.98 43.42 5.55
C GLU A 94 11.63 42.23 4.62
N PRO A 95 11.02 41.15 5.14
CA PRO A 95 10.72 39.95 4.37
C PRO A 95 9.78 40.24 3.21
N ALA A 96 10.16 39.80 2.00
CA ALA A 96 9.24 39.76 0.88
C ALA A 96 8.14 38.74 1.18
N THR A 97 6.98 39.25 1.59
CA THR A 97 5.70 38.54 1.57
C THR A 97 5.42 38.11 0.13
N THR A 98 5.69 36.84 -0.17
CA THR A 98 5.07 36.18 -1.33
C THR A 98 3.62 35.93 -0.97
N THR A 99 2.76 36.85 -1.39
CA THR A 99 1.32 36.68 -1.40
C THR A 99 0.97 35.56 -2.37
N GLU A 100 0.78 34.35 -1.84
CA GLU A 100 0.10 33.28 -2.55
C GLU A 100 -1.37 33.70 -2.76
N PRO A 101 -1.93 33.60 -3.98
CA PRO A 101 -3.31 33.99 -4.22
C PRO A 101 -4.24 33.09 -3.40
N ALA A 102 -5.02 33.72 -2.50
CA ALA A 102 -6.09 33.08 -1.77
C ALA A 102 -7.12 32.51 -2.76
N THR A 103 -6.95 31.23 -3.10
CA THR A 103 -8.03 30.44 -3.71
C THR A 103 -9.01 30.14 -2.59
N THR A 104 -10.20 30.73 -2.67
CA THR A 104 -11.38 30.34 -1.88
C THR A 104 -11.77 28.90 -2.24
N GLY A 105 -11.01 27.94 -1.73
CA GLY A 105 -11.34 26.53 -1.69
C GLY A 105 -11.87 26.18 -0.30
N ALA A 106 -12.73 25.16 -0.22
CA ALA A 106 -13.16 24.59 1.06
C ALA A 106 -11.94 24.26 1.95
N PRO A 107 -12.07 24.31 3.29
CA PRO A 107 -10.99 23.94 4.19
C PRO A 107 -10.52 22.51 3.88
N LYS A 108 -9.26 22.34 3.49
CA LYS A 108 -8.66 21.02 3.29
C LYS A 108 -8.34 20.37 4.63
N GLU A 109 -8.58 19.09 4.75
CA GLU A 109 -8.23 18.33 5.96
C GLU A 109 -6.71 18.13 6.07
N PRO A 110 -6.16 17.87 7.28
CA PRO A 110 -4.70 17.79 7.48
C PRO A 110 -4.00 16.77 6.57
N TRP A 111 -4.60 15.58 6.37
CA TRP A 111 -4.07 14.52 5.52
C TRP A 111 -4.12 14.82 4.01
N GLU A 112 -4.82 15.88 3.60
CA GLU A 112 -4.88 16.33 2.19
C GLU A 112 -3.78 17.34 1.86
N ARG A 113 -3.27 18.04 2.88
CA ARG A 113 -2.28 19.13 2.71
C ARG A 113 -0.85 18.60 2.71
N GLU A 114 -0.58 17.60 3.53
CA GLU A 114 0.77 17.09 3.76
C GLU A 114 0.90 15.63 3.31
N TYR A 115 1.97 15.33 2.57
CA TYR A 115 2.31 13.97 2.11
C TYR A 115 3.13 13.17 3.13
N ARG A 116 3.54 13.80 4.23
CA ARG A 116 4.38 13.20 5.28
C ARG A 116 3.52 12.95 6.50
N ILE A 117 3.70 11.81 7.14
CA ILE A 117 3.13 11.58 8.47
C ILE A 117 3.72 12.63 9.43
N PRO A 118 2.90 13.27 10.29
CA PRO A 118 3.38 14.23 11.27
C PRO A 118 4.47 13.66 12.17
N ARG A 119 5.45 14.50 12.55
CA ARG A 119 6.54 14.08 13.46
C ARG A 119 6.11 13.94 14.92
N SER A 120 4.87 14.33 15.24
CA SER A 120 4.27 14.23 16.57
C SER A 120 3.80 12.81 16.90
N THR A 121 3.76 11.89 15.94
CA THR A 121 3.48 10.46 16.14
C THR A 121 4.73 9.63 15.85
N LEU A 122 5.27 8.98 16.87
CA LEU A 122 6.49 8.19 16.78
C LEU A 122 6.18 6.70 17.03
N PRO A 123 6.34 5.82 16.04
CA PRO A 123 6.20 4.39 16.27
C PRO A 123 7.40 3.87 17.07
N HIS A 124 7.13 3.08 18.11
CA HIS A 124 8.13 2.45 18.97
C HIS A 124 8.28 0.96 18.72
N HIS A 125 7.17 0.25 18.46
CA HIS A 125 7.16 -1.20 18.29
C HIS A 125 6.04 -1.65 17.36
N TYR A 126 6.26 -2.77 16.66
CA TYR A 126 5.29 -3.41 15.79
C TYR A 126 5.18 -4.89 16.14
N ASP A 127 3.99 -5.31 16.54
CA ASP A 127 3.61 -6.71 16.67
C ASP A 127 2.90 -7.14 15.38
N LEU A 128 3.63 -7.78 14.47
CA LEU A 128 3.12 -8.19 13.16
C LEU A 128 2.84 -9.69 13.12
N TYR A 129 1.60 -10.04 12.81
CA TYR A 129 1.17 -11.40 12.48
C TYR A 129 0.77 -11.48 11.01
N LEU A 130 1.27 -12.50 10.30
CA LEU A 130 0.95 -12.77 8.91
C LEU A 130 0.55 -14.23 8.72
N HIS A 131 -0.52 -14.44 7.98
CA HIS A 131 -1.04 -15.76 7.63
C HIS A 131 -1.28 -15.84 6.12
N PRO A 132 -0.23 -16.15 5.33
CA PRO A 132 -0.34 -16.33 3.89
C PRO A 132 -0.90 -17.71 3.54
N ASP A 133 -1.80 -17.72 2.55
CA ASP A 133 -2.29 -18.91 1.88
C ASP A 133 -1.73 -18.91 0.45
N LEU A 134 -0.81 -19.84 0.19
CA LEU A 134 -0.10 -19.93 -1.09
C LEU A 134 -0.96 -20.58 -2.18
N ASP A 135 -1.96 -21.37 -1.81
CA ASP A 135 -2.87 -22.03 -2.75
C ASP A 135 -3.83 -20.99 -3.35
N THR A 136 -4.45 -20.17 -2.49
CA THR A 136 -5.35 -19.09 -2.94
C THR A 136 -4.61 -17.82 -3.35
N GLY A 137 -3.34 -17.67 -2.97
CA GLY A 137 -2.56 -16.45 -3.23
C GLY A 137 -3.03 -15.25 -2.42
N ARG A 138 -3.77 -15.46 -1.32
CA ARG A 138 -4.24 -14.40 -0.41
C ARG A 138 -3.49 -14.45 0.91
N PHE A 139 -3.56 -13.37 1.67
CA PHE A 139 -3.08 -13.37 3.05
C PHE A 139 -4.01 -12.58 3.95
N THR A 140 -4.04 -12.98 5.21
CA THR A 140 -4.59 -12.19 6.31
C THR A 140 -3.47 -11.83 7.28
N GLY A 141 -3.67 -10.76 8.03
CA GLY A 141 -2.69 -10.32 9.00
C GLY A 141 -3.30 -9.45 10.07
N LYS A 142 -2.51 -9.26 11.12
CA LYS A 142 -2.82 -8.36 12.24
C LYS A 142 -1.57 -7.57 12.53
N VAL A 143 -1.71 -6.29 12.82
CA VAL A 143 -0.60 -5.46 13.30
C VAL A 143 -1.03 -4.67 14.52
N GLY A 144 -0.24 -4.75 15.59
CA GLY A 144 -0.30 -3.83 16.72
C GLY A 144 0.86 -2.85 16.62
N ILE A 145 0.58 -1.56 16.50
CA ILE A 145 1.59 -0.51 16.39
C ILE A 145 1.59 0.28 17.70
N LEU A 146 2.66 0.19 18.48
CA LEU A 146 2.88 1.06 19.63
C LEU A 146 3.37 2.43 19.15
N ILE A 147 2.57 3.47 19.38
CA ILE A 147 2.78 4.84 18.91
C ILE A 147 2.87 5.77 20.12
N GLY A 148 3.96 6.53 20.22
CA GLY A 148 4.09 7.67 21.12
C GLY A 148 3.54 8.93 20.48
N VAL A 149 2.56 9.55 21.13
CA VAL A 149 1.98 10.86 20.76
C VAL A 149 2.68 11.93 21.59
N MET A 150 3.36 12.88 20.93
CA MET A 150 4.20 13.89 21.61
C MET A 150 3.46 15.19 21.95
N SER A 151 2.37 15.48 21.26
CA SER A 151 1.56 16.69 21.41
C SER A 151 0.08 16.36 21.24
N PRO A 152 -0.86 17.18 21.75
CA PRO A 152 -2.28 16.96 21.52
C PRO A 152 -2.61 16.74 20.05
N MET A 153 -3.41 15.72 19.74
CA MET A 153 -3.58 15.25 18.37
C MET A 153 -4.98 14.70 18.10
N ASP A 154 -5.59 15.15 17.00
CA ASP A 154 -6.98 14.82 16.64
C ASP A 154 -7.10 13.68 15.62
N TYR A 155 -5.98 13.17 15.11
CA TYR A 155 -5.94 12.12 14.10
C TYR A 155 -4.63 11.35 14.16
N ILE A 156 -4.62 10.08 13.76
CA ILE A 156 -3.42 9.28 13.54
C ILE A 156 -3.37 8.89 12.07
N LEU A 157 -2.20 9.06 11.44
CA LEU A 157 -1.95 8.63 10.07
C LEU A 157 -0.94 7.49 10.05
N VAL A 158 -1.26 6.44 9.32
CA VAL A 158 -0.31 5.38 8.93
C VAL A 158 -0.42 5.11 7.44
N HIS A 159 0.61 4.54 6.83
CA HIS A 159 0.55 4.23 5.40
C HIS A 159 -0.20 2.94 5.11
N ILE A 160 -1.01 2.95 4.06
CA ILE A 160 -1.69 1.79 3.50
C ILE A 160 -1.69 1.86 1.97
N LYS A 161 -1.54 0.71 1.32
CA LYS A 161 -1.62 0.62 -0.14
C LYS A 161 -2.05 -0.78 -0.56
N LYS A 162 -3.11 -0.88 -1.37
CA LYS A 162 -3.61 -2.15 -1.94
C LYS A 162 -3.85 -3.23 -0.88
N MET A 163 -4.43 -2.82 0.24
CA MET A 163 -4.70 -3.67 1.39
C MET A 163 -6.08 -3.31 1.93
N ASN A 164 -6.86 -4.30 2.32
CA ASN A 164 -8.19 -4.06 2.89
C ASN A 164 -8.11 -4.19 4.42
N ILE A 165 -8.42 -3.12 5.15
CA ILE A 165 -8.50 -3.13 6.61
C ILE A 165 -9.89 -3.56 7.02
N THR A 166 -9.98 -4.66 7.78
CA THR A 166 -11.24 -5.22 8.24
C THR A 166 -11.59 -4.79 9.66
N ASN A 167 -10.58 -4.41 10.46
CA ASN A 167 -10.77 -3.91 11.81
C ASN A 167 -9.75 -2.81 12.14
N THR A 168 -10.18 -1.79 12.90
CA THR A 168 -9.34 -0.73 13.44
C THR A 168 -9.72 -0.46 14.88
N GLU A 169 -8.77 -0.61 15.78
CA GLU A 169 -8.93 -0.34 17.21
C GLU A 169 -7.75 0.50 17.70
N LEU A 170 -8.02 1.52 18.51
CA LEU A 170 -6.99 2.30 19.19
C LEU A 170 -7.12 2.07 20.70
N GLN A 171 -6.02 1.71 21.34
CA GLN A 171 -5.96 1.48 22.78
C GLN A 171 -5.01 2.48 23.44
N ASP A 172 -5.42 3.06 24.56
CA ASP A 172 -4.57 3.88 25.41
C ASP A 172 -3.76 2.96 26.34
N MET A 173 -2.43 3.09 26.33
CA MET A 173 -1.56 2.20 27.10
C MET A 173 -1.44 2.58 28.58
N GLU A 174 -1.78 3.81 28.95
CA GLU A 174 -1.77 4.26 30.35
C GLU A 174 -3.04 3.77 31.06
N THR A 175 -4.20 3.94 30.43
CA THR A 175 -5.49 3.55 31.02
C THR A 175 -5.89 2.10 30.69
N GLY A 176 -5.30 1.51 29.66
CA GLY A 176 -5.66 0.18 29.14
C GLY A 176 -6.98 0.15 28.36
N ASN A 177 -7.68 1.28 28.24
CA ASN A 177 -9.01 1.36 27.63
C ASN A 177 -8.93 1.53 26.11
N VAL A 178 -9.98 1.06 25.43
CA VAL A 178 -10.19 1.36 24.01
C VAL A 178 -10.61 2.82 23.86
N VAL A 179 -9.91 3.55 23.00
CA VAL A 179 -10.23 4.94 22.65
C VAL A 179 -11.37 4.92 21.62
N PRO A 180 -12.51 5.58 21.90
CA PRO A 180 -13.60 5.66 20.93
C PRO A 180 -13.16 6.40 19.67
N LEU A 181 -13.45 5.82 18.51
CA LEU A 181 -13.14 6.41 17.20
C LEU A 181 -14.40 7.05 16.61
N LYS A 182 -14.23 8.23 16.03
CA LYS A 182 -15.27 8.92 15.25
C LYS A 182 -15.45 8.22 13.90
N ASP A 183 -14.34 8.05 13.18
CA ASP A 183 -14.26 7.34 11.92
C ASP A 183 -12.80 6.95 11.61
N TYR A 184 -12.65 6.09 10.61
CA TYR A 184 -11.38 5.72 10.02
C TYR A 184 -11.61 5.35 8.55
N PHE A 185 -10.65 5.68 7.68
CA PHE A 185 -10.80 5.45 6.24
C PHE A 185 -9.47 5.52 5.50
N GLU A 186 -9.45 4.98 4.28
CA GLU A 186 -8.33 5.13 3.36
C GLU A 186 -8.41 6.47 2.62
N TYR A 187 -7.37 7.27 2.73
CA TYR A 187 -7.12 8.42 1.87
C TYR A 187 -6.13 8.03 0.78
N GLU A 188 -6.67 7.50 -0.32
CA GLU A 188 -5.91 6.92 -1.44
C GLU A 188 -4.84 7.84 -2.04
N PRO A 189 -5.06 9.17 -2.24
CA PRO A 189 -4.08 10.03 -2.91
C PRO A 189 -2.71 10.04 -2.22
N ASN A 190 -2.69 9.99 -0.89
CA ASN A 190 -1.46 9.97 -0.09
C ASN A 190 -1.17 8.60 0.53
N GLN A 191 -1.96 7.57 0.18
CA GLN A 191 -1.79 6.21 0.71
C GLN A 191 -1.80 6.20 2.24
N PHE A 192 -2.77 6.91 2.82
CA PHE A 192 -2.95 6.97 4.27
C PHE A 192 -4.16 6.17 4.72
N TRP A 193 -4.03 5.50 5.85
CA TRP A 193 -5.14 5.13 6.70
C TRP A 193 -5.28 6.22 7.75
N VAL A 194 -6.40 6.94 7.69
CA VAL A 194 -6.75 8.01 8.61
C VAL A 194 -7.55 7.40 9.75
N VAL A 195 -7.15 7.67 11.00
CA VAL A 195 -7.88 7.27 12.20
C VAL A 195 -8.20 8.53 12.99
N ASN A 196 -9.49 8.84 13.15
CA ASN A 196 -9.96 10.01 13.89
C ASN A 196 -10.60 9.57 15.21
N PRO A 197 -9.96 9.83 16.35
CA PRO A 197 -10.56 9.63 17.67
C PRO A 197 -11.77 10.56 17.89
N MET A 198 -12.69 10.16 18.78
CA MET A 198 -13.82 11.00 19.21
C MET A 198 -13.40 12.22 20.02
N SER A 199 -12.21 12.19 20.62
CA SER A 199 -11.68 13.26 21.46
C SER A 199 -10.17 13.37 21.23
N THR A 200 -9.65 14.58 21.35
CA THR A 200 -8.22 14.87 21.18
C THR A 200 -7.38 13.96 22.07
N LEU A 201 -6.44 13.26 21.44
CA LEU A 201 -5.46 12.44 22.16
C LEU A 201 -4.53 13.35 22.94
N ILE A 202 -4.25 12.97 24.18
CA ILE A 202 -3.23 13.64 24.99
C ILE A 202 -1.86 13.01 24.72
N PRO A 203 -0.75 13.71 25.01
CA PRO A 203 0.57 13.12 24.90
C PRO A 203 0.70 11.86 25.74
N GLY A 204 1.14 10.75 25.13
CA GLY A 204 1.12 9.43 25.75
C GLY A 204 1.42 8.31 24.76
N ASN A 205 1.30 7.07 25.22
CA ASN A 205 1.50 5.89 24.39
C ASN A 205 0.16 5.23 24.04
N TYR A 206 0.01 4.88 22.77
CA TYR A 206 -1.19 4.26 22.23
C TYR A 206 -0.83 3.04 21.39
N THR A 207 -1.68 2.03 21.37
CA THR A 207 -1.55 0.90 20.45
C THR A 207 -2.65 0.95 19.40
N LEU A 208 -2.26 1.18 18.14
CA LEU A 208 -3.15 1.07 16.99
C LEU A 208 -3.12 -0.38 16.50
N LYS A 209 -4.26 -1.07 16.61
CA LYS A 209 -4.44 -2.44 16.12
C LYS A 209 -5.23 -2.43 14.82
N LEU A 210 -4.68 -3.06 13.79
CA LEU A 210 -5.32 -3.22 12.50
C LEU A 210 -5.37 -4.70 12.14
N ASP A 211 -6.54 -5.17 11.72
CA ASP A 211 -6.68 -6.44 11.01
C ASP A 211 -6.81 -6.16 9.52
N PHE A 212 -6.10 -6.93 8.71
CA PHE A 212 -6.05 -6.66 7.28
C PHE A 212 -5.99 -7.93 6.44
N GLU A 213 -6.40 -7.79 5.18
CA GLU A 213 -6.25 -8.79 4.15
C GLU A 213 -5.63 -8.20 2.88
N GLY A 214 -5.00 -9.06 2.09
CA GLY A 214 -4.39 -8.68 0.83
C GLY A 214 -4.17 -9.85 -0.12
N SER A 215 -3.60 -9.55 -1.28
CA SER A 215 -3.26 -10.51 -2.33
C SER A 215 -1.75 -10.56 -2.55
N LEU A 216 -1.23 -11.78 -2.75
CA LEU A 216 0.15 -12.05 -3.14
C LEU A 216 0.33 -11.99 -4.67
N GLU A 217 -0.76 -11.78 -5.42
CA GLU A 217 -0.78 -11.79 -6.87
C GLU A 217 -0.71 -10.38 -7.47
N GLY A 218 -0.25 -10.28 -8.72
CA GLY A 218 -0.35 -9.04 -9.49
C GLY A 218 0.61 -7.91 -9.08
N SER A 219 1.61 -8.19 -8.22
CA SER A 219 2.67 -7.24 -7.87
C SER A 219 4.04 -7.91 -7.77
N LEU A 220 5.09 -7.21 -8.18
CA LEU A 220 6.50 -7.56 -7.92
C LEU A 220 7.12 -6.72 -6.79
N VAL A 221 6.30 -5.92 -6.12
CA VAL A 221 6.69 -5.01 -5.04
C VAL A 221 5.82 -5.29 -3.82
N GLY A 222 6.43 -5.32 -2.64
CA GLY A 222 5.75 -5.60 -1.37
C GLY A 222 5.77 -7.09 -1.05
N PHE A 223 4.65 -7.61 -0.55
CA PHE A 223 4.48 -9.03 -0.25
C PHE A 223 3.86 -9.74 -1.45
N TYR A 224 4.63 -10.62 -2.11
CA TYR A 224 4.23 -11.25 -3.37
C TYR A 224 4.59 -12.74 -3.42
N ARG A 225 3.89 -13.49 -4.26
CA ARG A 225 4.14 -14.90 -4.53
C ARG A 225 5.18 -15.04 -5.65
N SER A 226 6.14 -15.94 -5.45
CA SER A 226 7.08 -16.37 -6.48
C SER A 226 6.93 -17.87 -6.73
N VAL A 227 7.23 -18.32 -7.95
CA VAL A 227 7.11 -19.72 -8.39
C VAL A 227 8.41 -20.15 -9.03
N TYR A 228 8.90 -21.34 -8.66
CA TYR A 228 10.09 -21.96 -9.26
C TYR A 228 9.77 -23.34 -9.84
N THR A 229 10.58 -23.77 -10.81
CA THR A 229 10.46 -25.10 -11.42
C THR A 229 11.51 -26.04 -10.84
N THR A 230 11.08 -27.19 -10.35
CA THR A 230 11.97 -28.24 -9.85
C THR A 230 12.68 -28.96 -11.00
N LYS A 231 13.71 -29.76 -10.68
CA LYS A 231 14.39 -30.62 -11.68
C LYS A 231 13.45 -31.63 -12.35
N ALA A 232 12.36 -32.00 -11.67
CA ALA A 232 11.34 -32.91 -12.19
C ALA A 232 10.28 -32.19 -13.05
N GLY A 233 10.38 -30.87 -13.23
CA GLY A 233 9.43 -30.07 -14.01
C GLY A 233 8.21 -29.57 -13.24
N GLU A 234 8.05 -29.92 -11.96
CA GLU A 234 6.97 -29.44 -11.10
C GLU A 234 7.17 -27.97 -10.72
N LYS A 235 6.11 -27.16 -10.72
CA LYS A 235 6.12 -25.78 -10.22
C LYS A 235 5.83 -25.76 -8.72
N ARG A 236 6.61 -25.00 -7.97
CA ARG A 236 6.55 -24.87 -6.50
C ARG A 236 6.66 -23.40 -6.09
#